data_AF-A0A3D5D7H5-F1
#
_entry.id   AF-A0A3D5D7H5-F1
#
_cell.length_a   1.000
_cell.length_b   1.000
_cell.length_c   1.000
_cell.angle_alpha   90.00
_cell.angle_beta   90.00
_cell.angle_gamma   90.00
#
_symmetry.space_group_name_H-M   'P 1'
#
loop_
_entity.id
_entity.type
_entity.pdbx_description
1 polymer ?
#
loop_
_entity_poly.entity_id
_entity_poly.type
_entity_poly.pdbx_seq_one_letter_code
_entity_poly.pdbx_strand_id
1 'polypeptide(L)' 'DVLSVEPPPADNPLFGAKNIIITPHIGWATRAARERLMNIAADNLRAFLKGTPQNGVN' A
#
# COMPACT_ATOMS: atom_id res chain seq x y z
N ASP A 1 -3.95 11.25 -2.34
CA ASP A 1 -3.68 10.04 -1.54
C ASP A 1 -2.19 9.77 -1.38
N VAL A 2 -1.36 10.08 -2.37
CA VAL A 2 0.10 9.95 -2.25
C VAL A 2 0.80 11.30 -2.34
N LEU A 3 2.03 11.37 -1.87
CA LEU A 3 2.94 12.49 -2.00
C LEU A 3 4.31 11.98 -2.48
N SER A 4 5.13 12.86 -3.08
CA SER A 4 6.46 12.46 -3.58
C SER A 4 7.44 12.05 -2.47
N VAL A 5 7.23 12.55 -1.25
CA VAL A 5 7.96 12.15 -0.04
C VAL A 5 6.92 11.83 1.03
N GLU A 6 7.03 10.65 1.63
CA GLU A 6 6.12 10.15 2.66
C GLU A 6 6.90 9.62 3.88
N PRO A 7 6.63 10.12 5.10
CA PRO A 7 5.72 11.21 5.42
C PRO A 7 6.22 12.57 4.88
N PRO A 8 5.33 13.49 4.47
CA PRO A 8 5.74 14.79 3.97
C PRO A 8 6.38 15.66 5.08
N PRO A 9 7.32 16.54 4.73
CA PRO A 9 7.85 17.52 5.67
C PRO A 9 6.75 18.52 6.06
N ALA A 10 6.90 19.14 7.24
CA ALA A 10 5.88 20.04 7.79
C ALA A 10 5.66 21.31 6.94
N ASP A 11 6.67 21.71 6.15
CA ASP A 11 6.63 22.85 5.24
C ASP A 11 6.21 22.46 3.81
N ASN A 12 5.65 21.26 3.61
CA ASN A 12 5.17 20.85 2.30
C ASN A 12 4.13 21.86 1.76
N PRO A 13 4.35 22.46 0.57
CA PRO A 13 3.51 23.53 0.06
C PRO A 13 2.07 23.11 -0.19
N LEU A 14 1.81 21.81 -0.35
CA LEU A 14 0.47 21.27 -0.57
C LEU A 14 -0.43 21.35 0.67
N PHE A 15 0.13 21.52 1.88
CA PHE A 15 -0.68 21.71 3.10
C PHE A 15 -1.39 23.07 3.15
N GLY A 16 -0.85 24.09 2.46
CA GLY A 16 -1.47 25.42 2.37
C GLY A 16 -2.24 25.68 1.06
N ALA A 17 -2.24 24.72 0.14
CA ALA A 17 -2.81 24.91 -1.19
C ALA A 17 -4.34 24.89 -1.18
N LYS A 18 -4.96 25.81 -1.94
CA LYS A 18 -6.41 25.86 -2.10
C LYS A 18 -6.89 24.65 -2.90
N ASN A 19 -8.10 24.17 -2.57
CA ASN A 19 -8.79 23.09 -3.29
C ASN A 19 -8.05 21.73 -3.28
N ILE A 20 -7.26 21.47 -2.24
CA ILE A 20 -6.56 20.19 -2.06
C ILE A 20 -7.07 19.48 -0.80
N ILE A 21 -7.32 18.18 -0.92
CA ILE A 21 -7.55 17.26 0.20
C ILE A 21 -6.49 16.17 0.12
N ILE A 22 -5.77 15.95 1.22
CA ILE A 22 -4.73 14.92 1.33
C ILE A 22 -5.23 13.82 2.25
N THR A 23 -5.12 12.58 1.78
CA THR A 23 -5.33 11.36 2.56
C THR A 23 -3.99 10.63 2.68
N PRO A 24 -3.68 9.99 3.82
CA PRO A 24 -2.34 9.48 4.10
C PRO A 24 -2.11 8.08 3.51
N HIS A 25 -2.03 7.97 2.18
CA HIS A 25 -1.74 6.74 1.45
C HIS A 25 -2.67 5.56 1.84
N ILE A 26 -3.97 5.85 1.90
CA ILE A 26 -5.01 4.91 2.34
C ILE A 26 -5.90 4.43 1.19
N GLY A 27 -5.60 4.79 -0.06
CA GLY A 27 -6.37 4.39 -1.24
C GLY A 27 -6.47 2.86 -1.40
N TRP A 28 -5.44 2.12 -0.98
CA TRP A 28 -5.45 0.65 -0.98
C TRP A 28 -6.13 0.05 0.26
N ALA A 29 -6.30 0.83 1.33
CA ALA A 29 -6.58 0.33 2.68
C ALA A 29 -8.08 0.14 2.96
N THR A 30 -8.86 -0.37 1.99
CA THR A 30 -10.20 -0.87 2.28
C THR A 30 -10.12 -2.18 3.06
N ARG A 31 -11.11 -2.48 3.92
CA ARG A 31 -11.13 -3.75 4.68
C ARG A 31 -11.03 -4.97 3.75
N ALA A 32 -11.84 -4.97 2.70
CA ALA A 32 -11.89 -6.07 1.73
C ALA A 32 -10.57 -6.23 0.94
N ALA A 33 -9.88 -5.14 0.59
CA ALA A 33 -8.58 -5.23 -0.06
C ALA A 33 -7.53 -5.85 0.87
N ARG A 34 -7.50 -5.45 2.15
CA ARG A 34 -6.58 -6.03 3.15
C ARG A 34 -6.86 -7.51 3.42
N GLU A 35 -8.13 -7.91 3.51
CA GLU A 35 -8.52 -9.31 3.66
C GLU A 35 -7.98 -10.17 2.49
N ARG A 36 -8.16 -9.71 1.25
CA ARG A 36 -7.61 -10.39 0.06
C ARG A 36 -6.08 -10.43 0.06
N LEU A 37 -5.45 -9.31 0.39
CA LEU A 37 -3.98 -9.21 0.45
C LEU A 37 -3.41 -10.24 1.45
N MET A 38 -4.01 -10.39 2.63
CA MET A 38 -3.55 -11.36 3.63
C MET A 38 -3.72 -12.80 3.19
N ASN A 39 -4.82 -13.12 2.51
CA ASN A 39 -4.99 -14.45 1.93
C ASN A 39 -3.91 -14.75 0.89
N ILE A 40 -3.66 -13.83 -0.05
CA ILE A 40 -2.64 -13.99 -1.10
C ILE A 40 -1.24 -14.13 -0.48
N ALA A 41 -0.89 -13.29 0.49
CA ALA A 41 0.41 -13.35 1.15
C ALA A 41 0.63 -14.69 1.86
N ALA A 42 -0.37 -15.18 2.59
CA ALA A 42 -0.33 -16.48 3.25
C ALA A 42 -0.21 -17.63 2.24
N ASP A 43 -0.93 -17.57 1.12
CA ASP A 43 -0.87 -18.58 0.07
C ASP A 43 0.49 -18.60 -0.64
N ASN A 44 1.09 -17.44 -0.91
CA ASN A 44 2.44 -17.35 -1.46
C ASN A 44 3.46 -18.05 -0.55
N LEU A 45 3.36 -17.83 0.77
CA LEU A 45 4.22 -18.50 1.75
C LEU A 45 4.01 -20.02 1.75
N ARG A 46 2.75 -20.49 1.75
CA ARG A 46 2.43 -21.94 1.67
C ARG A 46 2.99 -22.56 0.40
N ALA A 47 2.86 -21.89 -0.73
CA ALA A 47 3.31 -22.36 -2.04
C ALA A 47 4.85 -22.44 -2.09
N PHE A 48 5.55 -21.45 -1.52
CA PHE A 48 7.00 -21.48 -1.35
C PHE A 48 7.46 -22.69 -0.52
N LEU A 49 6.84 -22.94 0.64
CA LEU A 49 7.18 -24.08 1.50
C LEU A 49 6.93 -25.45 0.84
N LYS A 50 6.05 -25.51 -0.16
CA LYS A 50 5.78 -26.71 -0.97
C LYS A 50 6.71 -26.87 -2.18
N GLY A 51 7.64 -25.94 -2.40
CA GLY A 51 8.53 -25.94 -3.56
C GLY A 51 7.88 -25.45 -4.86
N THR A 52 6.70 -24.84 -4.79
CA THR A 52 5.97 -24.30 -5.95
C THR A 52 5.71 -22.79 -5.74
N PRO A 53 6.76 -21.94 -5.71
CA PRO A 53 6.58 -20.51 -5.47
C PRO A 53 5.69 -19.87 -6.55
N GLN A 54 4.92 -18.86 -6.16
CA GLN A 54 4.02 -18.11 -7.03
C GLN A 54 4.23 -16.60 -6.83
N ASN A 55 3.88 -15.80 -7.85
CA ASN A 55 3.98 -14.33 -7.82
C ASN A 55 5.40 -13.80 -7.53
N GLY A 56 6.44 -14.48 -8.03
CA GLY A 56 7.83 -14.00 -7.98
C GLY A 56 8.04 -12.77 -8.87
N VAL A 57 8.94 -11.86 -8.45
CA VAL A 57 9.17 -10.56 -9.11
C VAL A 57 10.66 -10.29 -9.40
N ASN A 58 11.50 -11.31 -9.23
CA ASN A 58 12.94 -11.27 -9.42
C ASN A 58 13.37 -12.05 -10.67
#